data_AF-A0A7W1VNS8-F1
#
_entry.id   AF-A0A7W1VNS8-F1
#
_cell.length_a   1.000
_cell.length_b   1.000
_cell.length_c   1.000
_cell.angle_alpha   90.00
_cell.angle_beta   90.00
_cell.angle_gamma   90.00
#
_symmetry.space_group_name_H-M   'P 1'
#
loop_
_entity.id
_entity.type
_entity.pdbx_description
1 polymer ?
#
loop_
_entity_poly.entity_id
_entity_poly.type
_entity_poly.pdbx_seq_one_letter_code
_entity_poly.pdbx_strand_id
1 'polypeptide(L)'
;MGLKILQKSSEPKNTCFTGSFGREYCLAHHWLSGARQENKTRGLEFQVSTLGFKNVVLIWDQHNSATASKYWRVQYSTDGINFADYNVITSISSRWFTEAIDFSNVPGVDDNPNFKVRLISEFESTATGAGADAYVGVGADYGTGGTLRLDMVYLYAESISGGQNPVLDVIHSGNSIQISWPANAADYVLEASESLSSPNWLVVGEPVSTVGDRKSVTISNTGVTQFFHLKQ
;
A
#
# COMPACT_ATOMS: atom_id res chain seq x y z
N MET A 1 -17.60 -16.63 -0.82
CA MET A 1 -16.90 -17.88 -0.50
C MET A 1 -15.46 -17.51 -0.16
N GLY A 2 -15.09 -17.53 1.12
CA GLY A 2 -13.82 -16.97 1.60
C GLY A 2 -12.65 -17.90 1.35
N LEU A 3 -11.72 -17.48 0.50
CA LEU A 3 -10.45 -18.18 0.31
C LEU A 3 -9.48 -17.71 1.40
N LYS A 4 -9.20 -18.61 2.34
CA LYS A 4 -8.22 -18.42 3.42
C LYS A 4 -6.89 -18.99 2.93
N ILE A 5 -5.95 -18.16 2.48
CA ILE A 5 -4.60 -18.62 2.15
C ILE A 5 -3.76 -18.51 3.43
N LEU A 6 -3.58 -19.65 4.09
CA LEU A 6 -2.57 -19.83 5.13
C LEU A 6 -1.29 -20.29 4.44
N GLN A 7 -0.23 -19.49 4.47
CA GLN A 7 1.12 -19.99 4.25
C GLN A 7 2.02 -19.69 5.44
N LYS A 8 2.53 -20.78 6.01
CA LYS A 8 3.62 -20.83 6.98
C LYS A 8 4.92 -20.70 6.18
N SER A 9 5.70 -19.64 6.40
CA SER A 9 7.02 -19.50 5.79
C SER A 9 8.04 -19.07 6.85
N SER A 10 9.04 -19.93 7.06
CA SER A 10 10.29 -19.66 7.75
C SER A 10 11.27 -19.02 6.75
N GLU A 11 11.90 -17.90 7.15
CA GLU A 11 12.94 -17.08 6.49
C GLU A 11 12.50 -15.79 5.75
N PRO A 12 13.35 -14.73 5.77
CA PRO A 12 12.90 -13.34 5.83
C PRO A 12 12.72 -12.75 4.43
N LYS A 13 11.48 -12.48 4.05
CA LYS A 13 11.19 -11.59 2.91
C LYS A 13 10.12 -10.58 3.32
N ASN A 14 10.54 -9.31 3.35
CA ASN A 14 9.70 -8.13 3.50
C ASN A 14 8.87 -7.92 2.22
N THR A 15 7.90 -8.79 1.97
CA THR A 15 7.01 -8.66 0.80
C THR A 15 5.57 -8.58 1.26
N CYS A 16 4.98 -7.39 1.15
CA CYS A 16 3.53 -7.23 1.13
C CYS A 16 3.04 -7.70 -0.25
N PHE A 17 1.97 -8.51 -0.28
CA PHE A 17 1.39 -9.02 -1.52
C PHE A 17 0.21 -8.13 -1.94
N THR A 18 0.11 -7.84 -3.24
CA THR A 18 -1.01 -7.13 -3.83
C THR A 18 -2.24 -8.04 -3.86
N GLY A 19 -3.21 -7.77 -2.99
CA GLY A 19 -4.54 -8.35 -3.05
C GLY A 19 -5.44 -7.46 -3.90
N SER A 20 -5.99 -7.98 -5.00
CA SER A 20 -7.13 -7.32 -5.66
C SER A 20 -8.28 -7.24 -4.66
N PHE A 21 -9.02 -6.13 -4.63
CA PHE A 21 -10.09 -5.74 -3.67
C PHE A 21 -9.71 -4.90 -2.44
N GLY A 22 -8.79 -3.93 -2.59
CA GLY A 22 -8.67 -2.78 -1.67
C GLY A 22 -8.29 -3.13 -0.23
N ARG A 23 -7.63 -4.27 -0.03
CA ARG A 23 -7.08 -4.71 1.25
C ARG A 23 -5.70 -5.29 1.02
N GLU A 24 -4.68 -4.57 1.46
CA GLU A 24 -3.31 -5.07 1.47
C GLU A 24 -3.02 -5.72 2.82
N TYR A 25 -2.58 -6.97 2.80
CA TYR A 25 -2.22 -7.71 4.01
C TYR A 25 -0.69 -7.82 4.08
N CYS A 26 -0.09 -7.21 5.10
CA CYS A 26 1.32 -7.39 5.43
C CYS A 26 1.41 -8.30 6.67
N LEU A 27 1.70 -9.59 6.49
CA LEU A 27 1.98 -10.48 7.62
C LEU A 27 3.38 -10.19 8.17
N ALA A 28 3.49 -9.21 9.07
CA ALA A 28 4.74 -8.88 9.74
C ALA A 28 4.92 -9.69 11.02
N HIS A 29 5.26 -10.98 10.91
CA HIS A 29 5.79 -11.75 12.03
C HIS A 29 7.28 -11.41 12.24
N HIS A 30 7.58 -10.17 12.65
CA HIS A 30 8.97 -9.75 12.89
C HIS A 30 9.28 -9.68 14.38
N TRP A 31 10.18 -10.55 14.83
CA TRP A 31 10.81 -10.47 16.14
C TRP A 31 11.87 -9.38 16.11
N LEU A 32 11.52 -8.13 16.43
CA LEU A 32 12.53 -7.10 16.63
C LEU A 32 13.08 -7.23 18.05
N SER A 33 14.30 -7.77 18.17
CA SER A 33 15.15 -7.49 19.34
C SER A 33 15.68 -6.06 19.17
N GLY A 34 15.05 -5.10 19.83
CA GLY A 34 15.38 -3.68 19.68
C GLY A 34 15.81 -3.10 21.01
N ALA A 35 17.12 -2.90 21.22
CA ALA A 35 17.85 -1.70 20.75
C ALA A 35 19.22 -1.52 21.45
N ARG A 36 20.26 -1.21 20.66
CA ARG A 36 21.49 -0.53 21.15
C ARG A 36 21.20 0.98 21.22
N GLN A 37 22.03 1.75 21.94
CA GLN A 37 21.80 3.12 22.47
C GLN A 37 21.52 4.26 21.44
N GLU A 38 20.91 3.98 20.28
CA GLU A 38 20.62 4.96 19.24
C GLU A 38 19.10 5.15 19.12
N ASN A 39 18.66 6.40 19.21
CA ASN A 39 17.25 6.78 19.12
C ASN A 39 16.75 6.74 17.66
N LYS A 40 15.52 6.25 17.42
CA LYS A 40 14.86 6.26 16.09
C LYS A 40 15.60 5.48 14.99
N THR A 41 16.39 4.45 15.34
CA THR A 41 17.17 3.70 14.34
C THR A 41 16.73 2.25 14.14
N ARG A 42 15.71 1.76 14.86
CA ARG A 42 15.23 0.36 14.77
C ARG A 42 13.72 0.31 14.69
N GLY A 43 13.21 -0.58 13.84
CA GLY A 43 11.78 -0.65 13.57
C GLY A 43 11.45 -1.49 12.33
N LEU A 44 10.21 -1.36 11.86
CA LEU A 44 9.74 -1.92 10.60
C LEU A 44 9.44 -0.80 9.62
N GLU A 45 9.74 -1.01 8.34
CA GLU A 45 9.36 -0.12 7.24
C GLU A 45 8.49 -0.89 6.24
N PHE A 46 7.45 -0.23 5.77
CA PHE A 46 6.54 -0.69 4.74
C PHE A 46 6.63 0.28 3.55
N GLN A 47 6.84 -0.28 2.36
CA GLN A 47 6.78 0.45 1.11
C GLN A 47 5.44 0.13 0.46
N VAL A 48 4.59 1.14 0.31
CA VAL A 48 3.21 0.96 -0.14
C VAL A 48 2.89 2.03 -1.16
N SER A 49 2.68 1.62 -2.41
CA SER A 49 2.24 2.53 -3.46
C SER A 49 0.77 2.89 -3.24
N THR A 50 0.49 4.17 -3.11
CA THR A 50 -0.87 4.72 -3.01
C THR A 50 -1.35 5.28 -4.35
N LEU A 51 -0.62 5.01 -5.44
CA LEU A 51 -1.01 5.41 -6.80
C LEU A 51 -2.44 4.93 -7.11
N GLY A 52 -3.32 5.86 -7.45
CA GLY A 52 -4.73 5.59 -7.70
C GLY A 52 -5.63 5.46 -6.46
N PHE A 53 -5.10 5.73 -5.27
CA PHE A 53 -5.80 5.65 -4.00
C PHE A 53 -5.63 6.93 -3.17
N LYS A 54 -6.60 7.19 -2.30
CA LYS A 54 -6.64 8.30 -1.35
C LYS A 54 -7.18 7.87 0.01
N ASN A 55 -7.16 8.77 1.00
CA ASN A 55 -7.74 8.51 2.32
C ASN A 55 -7.09 7.28 2.99
N VAL A 56 -5.77 7.26 3.00
CA VAL A 56 -4.96 6.12 3.46
C VAL A 56 -4.96 6.04 4.98
N VAL A 57 -5.25 4.86 5.53
CA VAL A 57 -5.20 4.56 6.97
C VAL A 57 -4.40 3.27 7.18
N LEU A 58 -3.35 3.32 8.00
CA LEU A 58 -2.60 2.13 8.44
C LEU A 58 -3.20 1.59 9.73
N ILE A 59 -3.48 0.30 9.79
CA ILE A 59 -4.10 -0.35 10.95
C ILE A 59 -3.32 -1.61 11.31
N TRP A 60 -3.13 -1.84 12.61
CA TRP A 60 -2.51 -3.06 13.14
C TRP A 60 -2.90 -3.33 14.60
N ASP A 61 -2.71 -4.57 15.05
CA ASP A 61 -2.69 -4.93 16.45
C ASP A 61 -1.25 -4.99 16.96
N GLN A 62 -0.99 -4.41 18.12
CA GLN A 62 0.32 -4.27 18.73
C GLN A 62 0.37 -4.92 20.11
N HIS A 63 1.47 -5.62 20.39
CA HIS A 63 1.84 -6.04 21.73
C HIS A 63 3.34 -5.84 21.95
N ASN A 64 3.68 -5.26 23.11
CA ASN A 64 5.06 -5.08 23.54
C ASN A 64 5.32 -5.91 24.80
N SER A 65 6.46 -6.60 24.89
CA SER A 65 6.85 -7.21 26.18
C SER A 65 7.21 -6.15 27.21
N ALA A 66 7.21 -6.52 28.50
CA ALA A 66 7.42 -5.57 29.60
C ALA A 66 8.75 -4.80 29.50
N THR A 67 9.80 -5.42 28.95
CA THR A 67 11.14 -4.85 28.74
C THR A 67 11.34 -4.18 27.37
N ALA A 68 10.35 -4.25 26.46
CA ALA A 68 10.44 -3.61 25.14
C ALA A 68 10.30 -2.09 25.27
N SER A 69 10.74 -1.35 24.24
CA SER A 69 10.51 0.11 24.21
C SER A 69 9.04 0.44 24.43
N LYS A 70 8.79 1.36 25.34
CA LYS A 70 7.48 1.91 25.66
C LYS A 70 6.96 2.82 24.57
N TYR A 71 7.86 3.58 23.96
CA TYR A 71 7.54 4.60 22.96
C TYR A 71 8.02 4.16 21.57
N TRP A 72 7.14 4.35 20.60
CA TRP A 72 7.38 4.13 19.19
C TRP A 72 6.88 5.33 18.40
N ARG A 73 7.50 5.58 17.24
CA ARG A 73 7.17 6.66 16.33
C ARG A 73 6.72 6.08 15.02
N VAL A 74 5.55 6.49 14.57
CA VAL A 74 5.18 6.39 13.17
C VAL A 74 5.90 7.50 12.42
N GLN A 75 6.61 7.14 11.37
CA GLN A 75 7.16 8.08 10.40
C GLN A 75 6.65 7.72 9.01
N TYR A 76 6.52 8.73 8.15
CA TYR A 76 6.12 8.53 6.77
C TYR A 76 7.06 9.27 5.82
N SER A 77 7.07 8.86 4.56
CA SER A 77 7.79 9.49 3.47
C SER A 77 6.87 9.62 2.27
N THR A 78 6.86 10.80 1.66
CA THR A 78 6.12 11.06 0.41
C THR A 78 7.03 11.14 -0.81
N ASP A 79 8.35 11.05 -0.62
CA ASP A 79 9.35 11.03 -1.70
C ASP A 79 10.14 9.71 -1.73
N GLY A 80 9.83 8.78 -0.83
CA GLY A 80 10.51 7.50 -0.66
C GLY A 80 11.90 7.58 -0.04
N ILE A 81 12.37 8.77 0.34
CA ILE A 81 13.75 9.03 0.79
C ILE A 81 13.74 9.68 2.18
N ASN A 82 13.04 10.80 2.32
CA ASN A 82 13.00 11.60 3.54
C ASN A 82 11.79 11.20 4.39
N PHE A 83 12.02 10.97 5.68
CA PHE A 83 10.99 10.57 6.64
C PHE A 83 10.66 11.73 7.58
N ALA A 84 9.37 12.01 7.74
CA ALA A 84 8.82 12.94 8.70
C ALA A 84 8.23 12.18 9.91
N ASP A 85 8.36 12.77 11.10
CA ASP A 85 7.70 12.28 12.31
C ASP A 85 6.18 12.51 12.24
N TYR A 86 5.42 11.52 12.70
CA TYR A 86 3.98 11.59 12.81
C TYR A 86 3.55 11.17 14.22
N ASN A 87 2.69 10.16 14.38
CA ASN A 87 2.17 9.75 15.68
C ASN A 87 3.23 9.10 16.60
N VAL A 88 3.16 9.43 17.89
CA VAL A 88 3.77 8.60 18.95
C VAL A 88 2.78 7.50 19.33
N ILE A 89 3.26 6.27 19.38
CA ILE A 89 2.55 5.13 19.94
C ILE A 89 3.15 4.82 21.31
N THR A 90 2.30 4.81 22.33
CA THR A 90 2.72 4.56 23.71
C THR A 90 2.09 3.28 24.23
N SER A 91 2.92 2.28 24.50
CA SER A 91 2.48 1.04 25.13
C SER A 91 2.42 1.21 26.65
N ILE A 92 1.23 1.17 27.24
CA ILE A 92 1.06 1.32 28.70
C ILE A 92 1.03 -0.02 29.47
N SER A 93 0.91 -1.15 28.75
CA SER A 93 0.92 -2.50 29.33
C SER A 93 1.33 -3.54 28.29
N SER A 94 1.70 -4.74 28.73
CA SER A 94 2.00 -5.89 27.85
C SER A 94 0.73 -6.60 27.37
N ARG A 95 -0.27 -5.83 26.93
CA ARG A 95 -1.52 -6.36 26.34
C ARG A 95 -1.55 -6.02 24.86
N TRP A 96 -2.34 -6.78 24.12
CA TRP A 96 -2.65 -6.45 22.73
C TRP A 96 -3.60 -5.24 22.67
N PHE A 97 -3.34 -4.32 21.75
CA PHE A 97 -4.19 -3.17 21.45
C PHE A 97 -4.12 -2.84 19.95
N THR A 98 -5.17 -2.27 19.41
CA THR A 98 -5.23 -1.87 18.00
C THR A 98 -4.83 -0.40 17.84
N GLU A 99 -4.03 -0.11 16.82
CA GLU A 99 -3.70 1.24 16.39
C GLU A 99 -4.22 1.50 14.97
N ALA A 100 -4.65 2.73 14.74
CA ALA A 100 -5.13 3.20 13.44
C ALA A 100 -4.56 4.60 13.18
N ILE A 101 -3.77 4.73 12.12
CA ILE A 101 -3.08 5.96 11.76
C ILE A 101 -3.64 6.46 10.46
N ASP A 102 -4.36 7.56 10.55
CA ASP A 102 -5.01 8.23 9.42
C ASP A 102 -4.03 9.21 8.77
N PHE A 103 -3.75 8.99 7.48
CA PHE A 103 -2.90 9.85 6.66
C PHE A 103 -3.71 10.71 5.66
N SER A 104 -5.05 10.68 5.71
CA SER A 104 -5.93 11.41 4.77
C SER A 104 -5.68 12.92 4.70
N ASN A 105 -5.13 13.50 5.78
CA ASN A 105 -4.82 14.93 5.86
C ASN A 105 -3.33 15.23 5.60
N VAL A 106 -2.54 14.26 5.13
CA VAL A 106 -1.10 14.43 4.89
C VAL A 106 -0.88 14.69 3.39
N PRO A 107 -0.43 15.91 3.01
CA PRO A 107 -0.17 16.23 1.61
C PRO A 107 0.89 15.33 1.00
N GLY A 108 0.62 14.84 -0.22
CA GLY A 108 1.52 13.95 -0.94
C GLY A 108 1.45 12.49 -0.53
N VAL A 109 0.50 12.08 0.33
CA VAL A 109 0.22 10.65 0.57
C VAL A 109 -0.72 10.07 -0.47
N ASP A 110 -1.75 10.80 -0.87
CA ASP A 110 -2.66 10.35 -1.92
C ASP A 110 -1.96 10.29 -3.28
N ASP A 111 -2.35 9.31 -4.10
CA ASP A 111 -1.86 9.12 -5.48
C ASP A 111 -0.34 9.07 -5.63
N ASN A 112 0.35 8.38 -4.70
CA ASN A 112 1.81 8.44 -4.60
C ASN A 112 2.48 7.06 -4.71
N PRO A 113 3.22 6.77 -5.80
CA PRO A 113 3.94 5.52 -5.95
C PRO A 113 5.14 5.36 -5.00
N ASN A 114 5.61 6.45 -4.39
CA ASN A 114 6.79 6.48 -3.53
C ASN A 114 6.45 6.55 -2.03
N PHE A 115 5.19 6.41 -1.65
CA PHE A 115 4.80 6.47 -0.25
C PHE A 115 5.44 5.34 0.57
N LYS A 116 5.99 5.69 1.73
CA LYS A 116 6.51 4.75 2.72
C LYS A 116 6.02 5.12 4.11
N VAL A 117 5.87 4.12 4.95
CA VAL A 117 5.55 4.29 6.37
C VAL A 117 6.40 3.35 7.20
N ARG A 118 6.87 3.80 8.36
CA ARG A 118 7.65 2.97 9.28
C ARG A 118 7.23 3.20 10.72
N LEU A 119 7.37 2.15 11.53
CA LEU A 119 7.20 2.18 12.98
C LEU A 119 8.56 1.92 13.62
N ILE A 120 9.11 2.92 14.31
CA ILE A 120 10.45 2.88 14.88
C ILE A 120 10.44 3.11 16.39
N SER A 121 11.34 2.47 17.13
CA SER A 121 11.46 2.69 18.57
C SER A 121 12.00 4.09 18.86
N GLU A 122 11.49 4.73 19.90
CA GLU A 122 11.85 6.11 20.27
C GLU A 122 12.22 6.22 21.77
N PHE A 123 13.18 7.08 22.09
CA PHE A 123 13.48 7.48 23.48
C PHE A 123 12.33 8.25 24.11
N GLU A 124 12.21 8.18 25.43
CA GLU A 124 11.18 8.93 26.17
C GLU A 124 11.32 10.45 25.97
N SER A 125 12.56 10.96 26.01
CA SER A 125 12.92 12.37 25.81
C SER A 125 12.31 12.96 24.55
N THR A 126 12.47 12.28 23.41
CA THR A 126 11.98 12.77 22.11
C THR A 126 10.53 12.39 21.84
N ALA A 127 10.05 11.28 22.40
CA ALA A 127 8.65 10.88 22.26
C ALA A 127 7.72 11.85 22.98
N THR A 128 8.09 12.27 24.20
CA THR A 128 7.23 13.10 25.07
C THR A 128 7.67 14.55 25.16
N GLY A 129 8.89 14.88 24.71
CA GLY A 129 9.53 16.18 24.95
C GLY A 129 10.12 16.34 26.36
N ALA A 130 10.10 15.27 27.17
CA ALA A 130 10.59 15.26 28.55
C ALA A 130 11.03 13.83 28.96
N GLY A 131 11.53 13.67 30.19
CA GLY A 131 11.90 12.36 30.73
C GLY A 131 13.30 11.89 30.31
N ALA A 132 13.51 10.58 30.31
CA ALA A 132 14.84 10.01 30.09
C ALA A 132 15.29 10.12 28.63
N ASP A 133 16.55 10.50 28.41
CA ASP A 133 17.19 10.41 27.09
C ASP A 133 17.64 8.98 26.77
N ALA A 134 16.69 8.06 26.85
CA ALA A 134 16.89 6.63 26.69
C ALA A 134 15.57 5.93 26.35
N TYR A 135 15.67 4.66 25.94
CA TYR A 135 14.52 3.76 25.92
C TYR A 135 14.05 3.47 27.34
N VAL A 136 12.74 3.52 27.55
CA VAL A 136 12.07 3.12 28.79
C VAL A 136 11.21 1.90 28.48
N GLY A 137 11.18 0.93 29.40
CA GLY A 137 10.40 -0.28 29.22
C GLY A 137 8.90 -0.04 29.50
N VAL A 138 8.04 -0.85 28.91
CA VAL A 138 6.58 -0.75 29.08
C VAL A 138 6.16 -0.92 30.55
N GLY A 139 6.65 -1.98 31.20
CA GLY A 139 6.25 -2.36 32.56
C GLY A 139 7.39 -2.93 33.42
N ALA A 140 8.63 -2.81 32.93
CA ALA A 140 9.87 -3.14 33.63
C ALA A 140 10.97 -2.21 33.09
N ASP A 141 12.20 -2.34 33.60
CA ASP A 141 13.34 -1.67 32.98
C ASP A 141 13.48 -2.11 31.52
N TYR A 142 13.87 -1.16 30.68
CA TYR A 142 14.14 -1.45 29.28
C TYR A 142 15.26 -2.49 29.15
N GLY A 143 15.04 -3.49 28.30
CA GLY A 143 16.01 -4.54 28.02
C GLY A 143 16.12 -4.80 26.52
N THR A 144 17.35 -4.99 26.03
CA THR A 144 17.63 -5.23 24.60
C THR A 144 17.00 -6.50 24.03
N GLY A 145 16.57 -7.42 24.90
CA GLY A 145 15.78 -8.61 24.55
C GLY A 145 14.26 -8.40 24.59
N GLY A 146 13.79 -7.17 24.80
CA GLY A 146 12.38 -6.82 24.68
C GLY A 146 11.88 -7.03 23.25
N THR A 147 10.60 -7.37 23.12
CA THR A 147 9.97 -7.73 21.84
C THR A 147 8.76 -6.86 21.54
N LEU A 148 8.70 -6.37 20.30
CA LEU A 148 7.49 -5.88 19.64
C LEU A 148 6.87 -7.05 18.87
N ARG A 149 5.54 -7.18 18.94
CA ARG A 149 4.74 -8.08 18.10
C ARG A 149 3.66 -7.25 17.42
N LEU A 150 3.52 -7.46 16.13
CA LEU A 150 2.44 -6.91 15.33
C LEU A 150 1.60 -8.06 14.80
N ASP A 151 0.29 -7.86 14.75
CA ASP A 151 -0.64 -8.76 14.08
C ASP A 151 -1.61 -7.94 13.24
N MET A 152 -2.19 -8.56 12.21
CA MET A 152 -3.15 -7.96 11.29
C MET A 152 -2.73 -6.55 10.82
N VAL A 153 -1.51 -6.40 10.30
CA VAL A 153 -1.09 -5.14 9.68
C VAL A 153 -1.73 -5.03 8.29
N TYR A 154 -2.54 -4.01 8.07
CA TYR A 154 -3.15 -3.71 6.78
C TYR A 154 -3.30 -2.21 6.56
N LEU A 155 -3.38 -1.82 5.28
CA LEU A 155 -3.79 -0.48 4.89
C LEU A 155 -5.23 -0.52 4.36
N TYR A 156 -5.98 0.50 4.73
CA TYR A 156 -7.24 0.87 4.13
C TYR A 156 -7.04 2.13 3.29
N ALA A 157 -7.59 2.15 2.08
CA ALA A 157 -7.61 3.34 1.25
C ALA A 157 -8.83 3.30 0.31
N GLU A 158 -9.27 4.47 -0.13
CA GLU A 158 -10.34 4.62 -1.11
C GLU A 158 -9.75 4.79 -2.51
N SER A 159 -10.37 4.18 -3.52
CA SER A 159 -9.95 4.42 -4.90
C SER A 159 -10.26 5.85 -5.33
N ILE A 160 -9.31 6.50 -6.01
CA ILE A 160 -9.56 7.78 -6.67
C ILE A 160 -10.38 7.50 -7.94
N SER A 161 -11.50 8.20 -8.13
CA SER A 161 -12.20 8.17 -9.41
C SER A 161 -11.27 8.72 -10.49
N GLY A 162 -10.78 7.85 -11.37
CA GLY A 162 -9.85 8.17 -12.46
C GLY A 162 -8.41 7.74 -12.25
N GLY A 163 -8.05 7.26 -11.05
CA GLY A 163 -6.65 6.95 -10.69
C GLY A 163 -6.23 5.48 -10.80
N GLN A 164 -7.15 4.55 -11.08
CA GLN A 164 -6.75 3.17 -11.38
C GLN A 164 -6.19 3.09 -12.81
N ASN A 165 -5.08 2.37 -13.01
CA ASN A 165 -4.70 1.92 -14.36
C ASN A 165 -5.93 1.28 -15.00
N PRO A 166 -6.45 1.85 -16.10
CA PRO A 166 -7.72 1.40 -16.64
C PRO A 166 -7.62 -0.06 -17.08
N VAL A 167 -8.50 -0.90 -16.55
CA VAL A 167 -8.61 -2.29 -17.01
C VAL A 167 -9.43 -2.31 -18.28
N LEU A 168 -8.83 -2.86 -19.33
CA LEU A 168 -9.48 -3.08 -20.60
C LEU A 168 -10.28 -4.39 -20.52
N ASP A 169 -11.57 -4.32 -20.85
CA ASP A 169 -12.49 -5.45 -20.92
C ASP A 169 -12.89 -5.69 -22.37
N VAL A 170 -13.10 -6.95 -22.73
CA VAL A 170 -13.42 -7.37 -24.10
C VAL A 170 -14.58 -8.35 -24.08
N ILE A 171 -15.65 -7.99 -24.78
CA ILE A 171 -16.82 -8.83 -24.98
C ILE A 171 -16.97 -9.13 -26.47
N HIS A 172 -17.09 -10.40 -26.83
CA HIS A 172 -17.38 -10.80 -28.20
C HIS A 172 -18.90 -10.89 -28.42
N SER A 173 -19.39 -10.30 -29.51
CA SER A 173 -20.81 -10.32 -29.89
C SER A 173 -20.95 -10.45 -31.41
N GLY A 174 -21.49 -11.58 -31.86
CA GLY A 174 -21.65 -11.86 -33.30
C GLY A 174 -20.30 -11.83 -34.03
N ASN A 175 -20.16 -10.94 -35.02
CA ASN A 175 -18.92 -10.72 -35.77
C ASN A 175 -18.14 -9.49 -35.28
N SER A 176 -18.31 -9.09 -34.02
CA SER A 176 -17.69 -7.89 -33.46
C SER A 176 -17.16 -8.15 -32.05
N ILE A 177 -16.18 -7.34 -31.66
CA ILE A 177 -15.72 -7.22 -30.28
C ILE A 177 -16.08 -5.84 -29.76
N GLN A 178 -16.63 -5.77 -28.55
CA GLN A 178 -16.74 -4.53 -27.81
C GLN A 178 -15.58 -4.48 -26.82
N ILE A 179 -14.69 -3.52 -27.03
CA ILE A 179 -13.61 -3.21 -26.10
C ILE A 179 -14.06 -2.05 -25.24
N SER A 180 -13.92 -2.16 -23.92
CA SER A 180 -14.37 -1.10 -23.00
C SER A 180 -13.39 -0.87 -21.86
N TRP A 181 -13.39 0.34 -21.34
CA TRP A 181 -12.54 0.77 -20.22
C TRP A 181 -13.26 1.82 -19.37
N PRO A 182 -12.80 2.07 -18.13
CA PRO A 182 -13.41 3.07 -17.25
C PRO A 182 -13.47 4.47 -17.89
N ALA A 183 -14.62 5.14 -17.82
CA ALA A 183 -14.83 6.46 -18.42
C ALA A 183 -14.00 7.58 -17.76
N ASN A 184 -13.57 7.34 -16.52
CA ASN A 184 -12.69 8.23 -15.76
C ASN A 184 -11.23 8.18 -16.23
N ALA A 185 -10.83 7.22 -17.06
CA ALA A 185 -9.59 7.26 -17.85
C ALA A 185 -9.81 8.13 -19.10
N ALA A 186 -9.94 9.44 -18.86
CA ALA A 186 -10.38 10.40 -19.87
C ALA A 186 -9.33 10.66 -20.95
N ASP A 187 -8.06 10.62 -20.57
CA ASP A 187 -6.84 10.88 -21.34
C ASP A 187 -6.29 9.65 -22.07
N TYR A 188 -6.74 8.45 -21.71
CA TYR A 188 -6.34 7.23 -22.41
C TYR A 188 -7.04 7.08 -23.77
N VAL A 189 -6.26 6.69 -24.78
CA VAL A 189 -6.71 6.26 -26.10
C VAL A 189 -6.52 4.75 -26.27
N LEU A 190 -7.40 4.13 -27.07
CA LEU A 190 -7.27 2.74 -27.47
C LEU A 190 -6.38 2.67 -28.72
N GLU A 191 -5.27 1.94 -28.63
CA GLU A 191 -4.43 1.64 -29.80
C GLU A 191 -4.44 0.14 -30.11
N ALA A 192 -4.19 -0.18 -31.37
CA ALA A 192 -4.09 -1.55 -31.86
C ALA A 192 -2.79 -1.78 -32.63
N SER A 193 -2.32 -3.03 -32.62
CA SER A 193 -1.20 -3.52 -33.44
C SER A 193 -1.52 -4.92 -33.97
N GLU A 194 -1.05 -5.27 -35.16
CA GLU A 194 -1.22 -6.61 -35.74
C GLU A 194 -0.11 -7.59 -35.33
N SER A 195 0.95 -7.09 -34.69
CA SER A 195 2.09 -7.89 -34.25
C SER A 195 2.59 -7.44 -32.88
N LEU A 196 2.94 -8.40 -32.02
CA LEU A 196 3.69 -8.14 -30.78
C LEU A 196 5.21 -8.30 -30.96
N SER A 197 5.66 -8.97 -32.03
CA SER A 197 7.10 -9.17 -32.30
C SER A 197 7.72 -7.98 -33.02
N SER A 198 6.92 -7.21 -33.75
CA SER A 198 7.30 -5.94 -34.37
C SER A 198 6.12 -4.96 -34.28
N PRO A 199 5.86 -4.39 -33.09
CA PRO A 199 4.65 -3.61 -32.87
C PRO A 199 4.62 -2.32 -33.67
N ASN A 200 3.46 -2.03 -34.26
CA ASN A 200 3.14 -0.74 -34.86
C ASN A 200 1.80 -0.28 -34.30
N TRP A 201 1.83 0.34 -33.12
CA TRP A 201 0.64 0.78 -32.40
C TRP A 201 0.02 2.00 -33.09
N LEU A 202 -1.23 1.87 -33.52
CA LEU A 202 -2.01 2.93 -34.13
C LEU A 202 -3.31 3.12 -33.36
N VAL A 203 -3.74 4.37 -33.21
CA VAL A 203 -5.02 4.69 -32.57
C VAL A 203 -6.17 4.03 -33.33
N VAL A 204 -7.07 3.36 -32.62
CA VAL A 204 -8.27 2.76 -33.20
C VAL A 204 -9.20 3.88 -33.69
N GLY A 205 -9.53 3.85 -34.99
CA GLY A 205 -10.33 4.90 -35.64
C GLY A 205 -11.85 4.78 -35.44
N GLU A 206 -12.32 3.70 -34.82
CA GLU A 206 -13.74 3.50 -34.51
C GLU A 206 -14.21 4.47 -33.41
N PRO A 207 -15.47 4.96 -33.47
CA PRO A 207 -15.96 5.94 -32.51
C PRO A 207 -16.04 5.38 -31.09
N VAL A 208 -15.51 6.14 -30.13
CA VAL A 208 -15.67 5.85 -28.70
C VAL A 208 -17.05 6.32 -28.24
N SER A 209 -17.83 5.41 -27.68
CA SER A 209 -19.10 5.70 -27.03
C SER A 209 -18.93 5.69 -25.50
N THR A 210 -19.56 6.62 -24.80
CA THR A 210 -19.56 6.65 -23.33
C THR A 210 -20.96 6.35 -22.82
N VAL A 211 -21.11 5.28 -22.04
CA VAL A 211 -22.38 4.88 -21.41
C VAL A 211 -22.12 4.62 -19.94
N GLY A 212 -22.71 5.46 -19.07
CA GLY A 212 -22.49 5.37 -17.63
C GLY A 212 -21.03 5.61 -17.27
N ASP A 213 -20.41 4.64 -16.61
CA ASP A 213 -19.03 4.66 -16.12
C ASP A 213 -18.02 4.00 -17.09
N ARG A 214 -18.44 3.64 -18.30
CA ARG A 214 -17.57 3.00 -19.31
C ARG A 214 -17.51 3.79 -20.62
N LYS A 215 -16.30 3.88 -21.16
CA LYS A 215 -16.04 4.12 -22.58
C LYS A 215 -16.01 2.78 -23.30
N SER A 216 -16.53 2.71 -24.51
CA SER A 216 -16.49 1.49 -25.32
C SER A 216 -16.40 1.77 -26.82
N VAL A 217 -15.69 0.88 -27.50
CA VAL A 217 -15.50 0.86 -28.95
C VAL A 217 -15.94 -0.51 -29.45
N THR A 218 -16.75 -0.55 -30.51
CA THR A 218 -17.12 -1.78 -31.19
C THR A 218 -16.30 -1.93 -32.45
N ILE A 219 -15.51 -2.99 -32.54
CA ILE A 219 -14.63 -3.29 -33.67
C ILE A 219 -15.17 -4.52 -34.38
N SER A 220 -15.31 -4.45 -35.71
CA SER A 220 -15.68 -5.62 -36.51
C SER A 220 -14.52 -6.60 -36.56
N ASN A 221 -14.80 -7.89 -36.37
CA ASN A 221 -13.80 -8.94 -36.52
C ASN A 221 -13.42 -9.07 -38.01
N THR A 222 -12.19 -8.72 -38.34
CA THR A 222 -11.64 -8.75 -39.70
C THR A 222 -10.95 -10.08 -40.05
N GLY A 223 -10.90 -11.03 -39.10
CA GLY A 223 -10.23 -12.31 -39.30
C GLY A 223 -8.70 -12.26 -39.22
N VAL A 224 -8.12 -11.09 -38.90
CA VAL A 224 -6.68 -10.92 -38.65
C VAL A 224 -6.42 -10.84 -37.14
N THR A 225 -5.24 -11.28 -36.71
CA THR A 225 -4.82 -11.12 -35.31
C THR A 225 -4.56 -9.66 -35.01
N GLN A 226 -5.19 -9.14 -33.95
CA GLN A 226 -4.98 -7.79 -33.44
C GLN A 226 -4.75 -7.83 -31.94
N PHE A 227 -3.90 -6.93 -31.46
CA PHE A 227 -3.56 -6.70 -30.06
C PHE A 227 -4.00 -5.30 -29.68
N PHE A 228 -4.45 -5.11 -28.45
CA PHE A 228 -5.01 -3.85 -27.98
C PHE A 228 -4.38 -3.44 -26.65
N HIS A 229 -4.18 -2.15 -26.47
CA HIS A 229 -3.80 -1.56 -25.18
C HIS A 229 -4.38 -0.17 -25.00
N LEU A 230 -4.32 0.34 -23.78
CA LEU A 230 -4.63 1.72 -23.48
C LEU A 230 -3.33 2.50 -23.35
N LYS A 231 -3.26 3.64 -24.04
CA LYS A 231 -2.14 4.56 -24.02
C LYS A 231 -2.59 5.92 -23.49
N GLN A 232 -1.92 6.41 -22.46
CA GLN A 232 -2.01 7.79 -21.96
C GLN A 232 -1.08 8.70 -22.76
#